data_AF-A0A949ZPD4-F1
#
_entry.id   AF-A0A949ZPD4-F1
#
_cell.length_a   1.000
_cell.length_b   1.000
_cell.length_c   1.000
_cell.angle_alpha   90.00
_cell.angle_beta   90.00
_cell.angle_gamma   90.00
#
_symmetry.space_group_name_H-M   'P 1'
#
loop_
_entity.id
_entity.type
_entity.pdbx_description
1 polymer ?
#
loop_
_entity_poly.entity_id
_entity_poly.type
_entity_poly.pdbx_seq_one_letter_code
_entity_poly.pdbx_strand_id
1 'polypeptide(L)'
;MADSLSLSSSAGIFECPKCRQTINTSLTACPYCSAPVDAAAAQAAAQNMAAINEGCSDASYIRIMAGSLWVFFGLSLLPFLHWPAEIGYLFLLFAVPFKIWRWRRKTAGIYSADYEFARARRMIGVSFFFWSGFLLLQLVLFGLTVIATMKLKT
;
A
#
# COMPACT_ATOMS: atom_id res chain seq x y z
N MET A 1 25.99 -6.01 11.79
CA MET A 1 25.41 -6.43 13.09
C MET A 1 24.18 -5.56 13.31
N ALA A 2 23.02 -6.06 12.88
CA ALA A 2 21.74 -5.47 13.21
C ALA A 2 20.99 -6.59 13.94
N ASP A 3 20.84 -6.42 15.25
CA ASP A 3 20.03 -7.29 16.08
C ASP A 3 18.61 -7.30 15.54
N SER A 4 18.27 -8.39 14.85
CA SER A 4 16.91 -8.77 14.57
C SER A 4 16.24 -9.08 15.90
N LEU A 5 15.69 -8.05 16.53
CA LEU A 5 14.74 -8.17 17.63
C LEU A 5 13.67 -9.17 17.18
N SER A 6 13.73 -10.34 17.79
CA SER A 6 12.77 -11.41 17.71
C SER A 6 11.45 -10.94 18.33
N LEU A 7 10.70 -10.12 17.57
CA LEU A 7 9.25 -9.88 17.72
C LEU A 7 8.46 -11.15 17.32
N SER A 8 8.92 -12.31 17.80
CA SER A 8 8.32 -13.63 17.60
C SER A 8 7.98 -14.28 18.93
N SER A 9 7.57 -13.48 19.91
CA SER A 9 6.69 -13.95 20.97
C SER A 9 5.36 -13.28 20.73
N SER A 10 4.34 -14.09 20.51
CA SER A 10 2.88 -13.93 20.49
C SER A 10 2.25 -12.81 21.35
N ALA A 11 2.83 -11.62 21.28
CA ALA A 11 2.63 -10.52 22.18
C ALA A 11 2.20 -9.34 21.29
N GLY A 12 0.90 -9.29 21.01
CA GLY A 12 0.27 -8.29 20.17
C GLY A 12 0.38 -6.90 20.81
N ILE A 13 0.41 -5.86 19.99
CA ILE A 13 0.49 -4.49 20.45
C ILE A 13 -0.91 -3.89 20.41
N PHE A 14 -1.38 -3.29 21.51
CA PHE A 14 -2.69 -2.65 21.59
C PHE A 14 -2.64 -1.38 22.47
N GLU A 15 -3.61 -0.47 22.29
CA GLU A 15 -3.74 0.73 23.13
C GLU A 15 -4.58 0.44 24.38
N CYS A 16 -4.06 0.85 25.54
CA CYS A 16 -4.80 0.74 26.80
C CYS A 16 -6.06 1.62 26.77
N PRO A 17 -7.25 1.09 27.10
CA PRO A 17 -8.50 1.86 27.04
C PRO A 17 -8.57 3.03 28.05
N LYS A 18 -7.79 2.97 29.14
CA LYS A 18 -7.81 3.99 30.20
C LYS A 18 -6.80 5.11 29.98
N CYS A 19 -5.57 4.76 29.57
CA CYS A 19 -4.47 5.73 29.43
C CYS A 19 -4.03 5.99 27.99
N ARG A 20 -4.59 5.26 27.00
CA ARG A 20 -4.26 5.35 25.58
C ARG A 20 -2.77 5.14 25.25
N GLN A 21 -2.02 4.49 26.14
CA GLN A 21 -0.65 4.09 25.86
C GLN A 21 -0.61 2.72 25.21
N THR A 22 0.32 2.57 24.27
CA THR A 22 0.59 1.34 23.54
C THR A 22 1.29 0.32 24.46
N ILE A 23 0.65 -0.82 24.69
CA ILE A 23 1.10 -1.88 25.59
C ILE A 23 1.01 -3.25 24.92
N ASN A 24 1.65 -4.25 25.53
CA ASN A 24 1.72 -5.60 25.00
C ASN A 24 0.60 -6.48 25.58
N THR A 25 -0.01 -7.35 24.77
CA THR A 25 -1.07 -8.31 25.18
C THR A 25 -0.60 -9.32 26.23
N SER A 26 0.71 -9.48 26.43
CA SER A 26 1.27 -10.38 27.45
C SER A 26 1.17 -9.84 28.89
N LEU A 27 0.74 -8.58 29.08
CA LEU A 27 0.66 -7.92 30.39
C LEU A 27 -0.76 -8.03 30.98
N THR A 28 -0.86 -8.50 32.23
CA THR A 28 -2.12 -8.59 33.00
C THR A 28 -2.56 -7.25 33.60
N ALA A 29 -1.65 -6.28 33.69
CA ALA A 29 -1.95 -4.92 34.14
C ALA A 29 -1.14 -3.89 33.33
N CYS A 30 -1.73 -2.73 33.08
CA CYS A 30 -1.05 -1.64 32.39
C CYS A 30 0.07 -1.07 33.28
N PRO A 31 1.33 -0.96 32.81
CA PRO A 31 2.44 -0.45 33.61
C PRO A 31 2.31 1.05 33.93
N TYR A 32 1.49 1.78 33.18
CA TYR A 32 1.35 3.24 33.32
C TYR A 32 0.19 3.67 34.20
N CYS A 33 -0.94 2.97 34.12
CA CYS A 33 -2.15 3.34 34.87
C CYS A 33 -2.65 2.26 35.83
N SER A 34 -1.91 1.14 35.92
CA SER A 34 -2.20 -0.03 36.76
C SER A 34 -3.60 -0.62 36.57
N ALA A 35 -4.27 -0.27 35.46
CA ALA A 35 -5.58 -0.81 35.16
C ALA A 35 -5.46 -2.30 34.81
N PRO A 36 -6.40 -3.14 35.26
CA PRO A 36 -6.45 -4.54 34.86
C PRO A 36 -6.66 -4.63 33.35
N VAL A 37 -5.82 -5.42 32.70
CA VAL A 37 -5.91 -5.69 31.26
C VAL A 37 -6.59 -7.03 31.11
N ASP A 38 -7.77 -7.03 30.51
CA ASP A 38 -8.38 -8.27 30.05
C ASP A 38 -7.62 -8.79 28.83
N ALA A 39 -6.98 -9.96 28.97
CA ALA A 39 -6.20 -10.59 27.93
C ALA A 39 -7.04 -10.84 26.65
N ALA A 40 -8.34 -11.15 26.80
CA ALA A 40 -9.23 -11.38 25.65
C ALA A 40 -9.50 -10.08 24.89
N ALA A 41 -9.85 -9.00 25.59
CA ALA A 41 -10.04 -7.67 24.99
C ALA A 41 -8.74 -7.12 24.38
N ALA A 42 -7.61 -7.33 25.05
CA ALA A 42 -6.28 -6.94 24.56
C ALA A 42 -5.91 -7.65 23.25
N GLN A 43 -6.16 -8.96 23.17
CA GLN A 43 -5.86 -9.75 21.98
C GLN A 43 -6.77 -9.35 20.81
N ALA A 44 -8.05 -9.07 21.06
CA ALA A 44 -8.96 -8.54 20.05
C ALA A 44 -8.52 -7.16 19.53
N ALA A 45 -8.10 -6.26 20.44
CA ALA A 45 -7.59 -4.94 20.07
C ALA A 45 -6.29 -5.03 19.26
N ALA A 46 -5.38 -5.94 19.63
CA ALA A 46 -4.13 -6.17 18.89
C ALA A 46 -4.38 -6.73 17.47
N GLN A 47 -5.35 -7.63 17.30
CA GLN A 47 -5.73 -8.14 15.98
C GLN A 47 -6.26 -7.02 15.08
N ASN A 48 -7.08 -6.12 15.63
CA ASN A 48 -7.57 -4.95 14.89
C ASN A 48 -6.42 -4.03 14.46
N MET A 49 -5.47 -3.75 15.36
CA MET A 49 -4.29 -2.93 15.04
C MET A 49 -3.38 -3.60 14.00
N ALA A 50 -3.18 -4.91 14.09
CA ALA A 50 -2.43 -5.67 13.10
C ALA A 50 -3.09 -5.56 11.70
N ALA A 51 -4.41 -5.68 11.61
CA ALA A 51 -5.14 -5.53 10.36
C ALA A 51 -5.04 -4.12 9.77
N ILE A 52 -5.08 -3.08 10.62
CA ILE A 52 -4.90 -1.68 10.20
C ILE A 52 -3.47 -1.45 9.68
N ASN A 53 -2.46 -1.95 10.40
CA ASN A 53 -1.06 -1.82 10.01
C ASN A 53 -0.75 -2.56 8.71
N GLU A 54 -1.28 -3.77 8.54
CA GLU A 54 -1.19 -4.51 7.29
C GLU A 54 -1.81 -3.70 6.14
N GLY A 55 -3.00 -3.12 6.35
CA GLY A 55 -3.66 -2.26 5.39
C GLY A 55 -2.88 -0.99 5.02
N CYS A 56 -2.19 -0.37 5.98
CA CYS A 56 -1.35 0.80 5.73
C CYS A 56 -0.06 0.44 4.97
N SER A 57 0.57 -0.70 5.33
CA SER A 57 1.74 -1.22 4.61
C SER A 57 1.40 -1.53 3.16
N ASP A 58 0.27 -2.20 2.90
CA ASP A 58 -0.23 -2.47 1.55
C ASP A 58 -0.44 -1.17 0.75
N ALA A 59 -0.97 -0.12 1.38
CA ALA A 59 -1.18 1.17 0.73
C ALA A 59 0.14 1.85 0.32
N SER A 60 1.16 1.77 1.19
CA SER A 60 2.51 2.26 0.87
C SER A 60 3.12 1.46 -0.29
N TYR A 61 2.97 0.13 -0.27
CA TYR A 61 3.47 -0.74 -1.33
C TYR A 61 2.83 -0.43 -2.69
N ILE A 62 1.52 -0.22 -2.73
CA ILE A 62 0.81 0.20 -3.95
C ILE A 62 1.36 1.52 -4.49
N ARG A 63 1.65 2.49 -3.62
CA ARG A 63 2.24 3.78 -4.02
C ARG A 63 3.61 3.59 -4.65
N ILE A 64 4.45 2.74 -4.07
CA ILE A 64 5.78 2.43 -4.61
C ILE A 64 5.64 1.76 -5.99
N MET A 65 4.73 0.80 -6.15
CA MET A 65 4.46 0.17 -7.45
C MET A 65 3.93 1.16 -8.51
N ALA A 66 3.09 2.12 -8.10
CA ALA A 66 2.61 3.16 -9.01
C ALA A 66 3.76 4.11 -9.41
N GLY A 67 4.71 4.38 -8.51
CA GLY A 67 5.92 5.14 -8.80
C GLY A 67 6.88 4.40 -9.73
N SER A 68 7.05 3.09 -9.56
CA SER A 68 7.97 2.30 -10.39
C SER A 68 7.53 2.21 -11.85
N LEU A 69 6.24 2.38 -12.17
CA LEU A 69 5.76 2.50 -13.55
C LEU A 69 6.47 3.60 -14.34
N TRP A 70 6.71 4.76 -13.71
CA TRP A 70 7.45 5.85 -14.34
C TRP A 70 8.90 5.49 -14.61
N VAL A 71 9.51 4.73 -13.69
CA VAL A 71 10.89 4.25 -13.84
C VAL A 71 10.99 3.26 -14.99
N PHE A 72 10.10 2.27 -15.05
CA PHE A 72 10.07 1.28 -16.14
C PHE A 72 9.76 1.93 -17.49
N PHE A 73 8.86 2.92 -17.52
CA PHE A 73 8.61 3.70 -18.73
C PHE A 73 9.87 4.46 -19.19
N GLY A 74 10.56 5.15 -18.28
CA GLY A 74 11.83 5.81 -18.60
C GLY A 74 12.91 4.85 -19.09
N LEU A 75 13.01 3.65 -18.49
CA LEU A 75 13.94 2.62 -18.93
C LEU A 75 13.60 2.05 -20.31
N SER A 76 12.31 2.03 -20.69
CA SER A 76 11.89 1.55 -22.02
C SER A 76 12.38 2.42 -23.17
N LEU A 77 12.80 3.66 -22.90
CA LEU A 77 13.43 4.55 -23.88
C LEU A 77 14.86 4.12 -24.26
N LEU A 78 15.48 3.24 -23.47
CA LEU A 78 16.82 2.72 -23.74
C LEU A 78 16.73 1.50 -24.67
N PRO A 79 17.38 1.50 -25.84
CA PRO A 79 17.22 0.44 -26.85
C PRO A 79 17.65 -0.94 -26.34
N PHE A 80 18.62 -1.02 -25.43
CA PHE A 80 19.10 -2.28 -24.86
C PHE A 80 18.24 -2.81 -23.70
N LEU A 81 17.49 -1.94 -23.03
CA LEU A 81 16.65 -2.31 -21.87
C LEU A 81 15.16 -2.35 -22.19
N HIS A 82 14.77 -2.06 -23.44
CA HIS A 82 13.37 -1.97 -23.85
C HIS A 82 12.58 -3.25 -23.53
N TRP A 83 13.09 -4.42 -23.91
CA TRP A 83 12.38 -5.70 -23.76
C TRP A 83 12.03 -6.06 -22.31
N PRO A 84 13.00 -6.11 -21.35
CA PRO A 84 12.65 -6.39 -19.96
C PRO A 84 11.84 -5.26 -19.32
N ALA A 85 12.05 -4.01 -19.76
CA ALA A 85 11.29 -2.87 -19.26
C ALA A 85 9.80 -2.97 -19.66
N GLU A 86 9.50 -3.40 -20.89
CA GLU A 86 8.13 -3.61 -21.37
C GLU A 86 7.40 -4.70 -20.60
N ILE A 87 8.07 -5.83 -20.31
CA ILE A 87 7.46 -6.91 -19.52
C ILE A 87 7.14 -6.42 -18.10
N GLY A 88 8.11 -5.76 -17.44
CA GLY A 88 7.90 -5.18 -16.11
C GLY A 88 6.80 -4.12 -16.10
N TYR A 89 6.76 -3.29 -17.13
CA TYR A 89 5.73 -2.28 -17.35
C TYR A 89 4.33 -2.90 -17.47
N LEU A 90 4.15 -3.88 -18.37
CA LEU A 90 2.88 -4.57 -18.56
C LEU A 90 2.43 -5.26 -17.27
N PHE A 91 3.35 -5.92 -16.56
CA PHE A 91 3.03 -6.52 -15.27
C PHE A 91 2.49 -5.49 -14.28
N LEU A 92 3.17 -4.36 -14.11
CA LEU A 92 2.75 -3.30 -13.19
C LEU A 92 1.43 -2.66 -13.62
N LEU A 93 1.19 -2.54 -14.93
CA LEU A 93 -0.03 -1.99 -15.48
C LEU A 93 -1.27 -2.74 -15.00
N PHE A 94 -1.21 -4.07 -14.93
CA PHE A 94 -2.32 -4.90 -14.42
C PHE A 94 -2.25 -5.12 -12.90
N ALA A 95 -1.04 -5.24 -12.33
CA ALA A 95 -0.88 -5.53 -10.91
C ALA A 95 -1.37 -4.38 -10.01
N VAL A 96 -1.10 -3.12 -10.38
CA VAL A 96 -1.51 -1.93 -9.61
C VAL A 96 -3.04 -1.82 -9.46
N PRO A 97 -3.87 -1.81 -10.52
CA PRO A 97 -5.31 -1.72 -10.38
C PRO A 97 -5.89 -2.95 -9.66
N PHE A 98 -5.35 -4.14 -9.91
CA PHE A 98 -5.77 -5.35 -9.19
C PHE A 98 -5.52 -5.24 -7.68
N LYS A 99 -4.34 -4.77 -7.27
CA LYS A 99 -3.99 -4.55 -5.86
C LYS A 99 -4.83 -3.44 -5.23
N ILE A 100 -5.08 -2.34 -5.94
CA ILE A 100 -5.97 -1.26 -5.48
C ILE A 100 -7.39 -1.78 -5.26
N TRP A 101 -7.92 -2.55 -6.20
CA TRP A 101 -9.25 -3.15 -6.09
C TRP A 101 -9.34 -4.13 -4.92
N ARG A 102 -8.36 -5.04 -4.80
CA ARG A 102 -8.27 -5.98 -3.67
C ARG A 102 -8.19 -5.23 -2.33
N TRP A 103 -7.36 -4.20 -2.24
CA TRP A 103 -7.23 -3.39 -1.03
C TRP A 103 -8.56 -2.71 -0.69
N ARG A 104 -9.24 -2.08 -1.68
CA ARG A 104 -10.56 -1.48 -1.44
C ARG A 104 -11.56 -2.50 -0.91
N ARG A 105 -11.60 -3.72 -1.44
CA ARG A 105 -12.50 -4.78 -0.94
C ARG A 105 -12.16 -5.24 0.47
N LYS A 106 -10.88 -5.47 0.78
CA LYS A 106 -10.42 -5.89 2.12
C LYS A 106 -10.68 -4.81 3.18
N THR A 107 -10.45 -3.56 2.80
CA THR A 107 -10.38 -2.41 3.72
C THR A 107 -11.72 -1.67 3.85
N ALA A 108 -12.72 -2.01 3.02
CA ALA A 108 -14.06 -1.41 3.07
C ALA A 108 -14.81 -1.69 4.38
N GLY A 109 -14.55 -2.85 5.03
CA GLY A 109 -15.22 -3.26 6.27
C GLY A 109 -14.57 -2.76 7.56
N ILE A 110 -13.36 -2.17 7.49
CA ILE A 110 -12.63 -1.73 8.68
C ILE A 110 -13.02 -0.27 8.97
N TYR A 111 -13.77 -0.05 10.04
CA TYR A 111 -14.08 1.27 10.57
C TYR A 111 -13.04 1.62 11.64
N SER A 112 -12.02 2.38 11.25
CA SER A 112 -11.07 3.00 12.16
C SER A 112 -11.17 4.52 11.98
N ALA A 113 -11.31 5.24 13.10
CA ALA A 113 -11.30 6.70 13.13
C ALA A 113 -9.87 7.28 13.08
N ASP A 114 -8.86 6.42 12.89
CA ASP A 114 -7.46 6.81 12.95
C ASP A 114 -7.09 7.65 11.72
N TYR A 115 -6.44 8.78 11.98
CA TYR A 115 -5.96 9.71 10.96
C TYR A 115 -5.06 9.03 9.91
N GLU A 116 -4.24 8.07 10.33
CA GLU A 116 -3.34 7.32 9.45
C GLU A 116 -4.10 6.49 8.40
N PHE A 117 -5.25 5.94 8.77
CA PHE A 117 -6.07 5.15 7.85
C PHE A 117 -6.78 6.03 6.81
N ALA A 118 -7.24 7.22 7.22
CA ALA A 118 -7.77 8.22 6.29
C ALA A 118 -6.68 8.69 5.30
N ARG A 119 -5.44 8.87 5.79
CA ARG A 119 -4.28 9.18 4.95
C ARG A 119 -3.99 8.07 3.95
N ALA A 120 -4.06 6.79 4.35
CA ALA A 120 -3.87 5.65 3.46
C ALA A 120 -4.89 5.61 2.31
N ARG A 121 -6.17 5.87 2.60
CA ARG A 121 -7.23 5.99 1.56
C ARG A 121 -6.92 7.10 0.56
N ARG A 122 -6.48 8.27 1.05
CA ARG A 122 -6.08 9.40 0.18
C ARG A 122 -4.88 9.03 -0.69
N MET A 123 -3.87 8.34 -0.14
CA MET A 123 -2.69 7.92 -0.90
C MET A 123 -3.04 6.95 -2.04
N ILE A 124 -3.96 6.02 -1.81
CA ILE A 124 -4.42 5.11 -2.87
C ILE A 124 -5.25 5.84 -3.92
N GLY A 125 -6.10 6.80 -3.52
CA GLY A 125 -6.81 7.66 -4.46
C GLY A 125 -5.87 8.44 -5.37
N VAL A 126 -4.84 9.07 -4.79
CA VAL A 126 -3.79 9.80 -5.52
C VAL A 126 -3.02 8.86 -6.44
N SER A 127 -2.63 7.66 -5.96
CA SER A 127 -1.90 6.68 -6.78
C SER A 127 -2.72 6.20 -7.98
N PHE A 128 -4.03 5.98 -7.79
CA PHE A 128 -4.94 5.64 -8.89
C PHE A 128 -5.09 6.79 -9.89
N PHE A 129 -5.15 8.03 -9.42
CA PHE A 129 -5.19 9.20 -10.28
C PHE A 129 -3.92 9.33 -11.13
N PHE A 130 -2.73 9.16 -10.53
CA PHE A 130 -1.47 9.15 -11.27
C PHE A 130 -1.39 8.00 -12.28
N TRP A 131 -1.81 6.81 -11.89
CA TRP A 131 -1.84 5.64 -12.77
C TRP A 131 -2.78 5.84 -13.98
N SER A 132 -3.99 6.32 -13.74
CA SER A 132 -4.97 6.58 -14.81
C SER A 132 -4.56 7.73 -15.73
N GLY A 133 -4.02 8.82 -15.17
CA GLY A 133 -3.45 9.92 -15.97
C GLY A 133 -2.30 9.44 -16.87
N PHE A 134 -1.45 8.57 -16.35
CA PHE A 134 -0.36 7.98 -17.12
C PHE A 134 -0.85 7.09 -18.27
N LEU A 135 -1.87 6.26 -18.03
CA LEU A 135 -2.50 5.44 -19.07
C LEU A 135 -3.09 6.29 -20.20
N LEU A 136 -3.79 7.37 -19.85
CA LEU A 136 -4.34 8.30 -20.83
C LEU A 136 -3.24 8.95 -21.66
N LEU A 137 -2.16 9.40 -21.02
CA LEU A 137 -1.00 9.96 -21.73
C LEU A 137 -0.42 8.96 -22.74
N GLN A 138 -0.25 7.69 -22.36
CA GLN A 138 0.24 6.67 -23.28
C GLN A 138 -0.69 6.43 -24.46
N LEU A 139 -2.00 6.35 -24.22
CA LEU A 139 -2.99 6.18 -25.31
C LEU A 139 -2.93 7.34 -26.30
N VAL A 140 -2.76 8.57 -25.82
CA VAL A 140 -2.60 9.76 -26.68
C VAL A 140 -1.30 9.67 -27.49
N LEU A 141 -0.17 9.37 -26.84
CA LEU A 141 1.11 9.24 -27.53
C LEU A 141 1.07 8.14 -28.61
N PHE A 142 0.50 6.98 -28.29
CA PHE A 142 0.33 5.88 -29.24
C PHE A 142 -0.60 6.25 -30.39
N GLY A 143 -1.71 6.94 -30.13
CA GLY A 143 -2.61 7.43 -31.18
C GLY A 143 -1.90 8.40 -32.13
N LEU A 144 -1.09 9.32 -31.60
CA LEU A 144 -0.31 10.27 -32.40
C LEU A 144 0.74 9.59 -33.29
N THR A 145 1.45 8.58 -32.77
CA THR A 145 2.45 7.85 -33.56
C THR A 145 1.79 7.04 -34.68
N VAL A 146 0.64 6.41 -34.42
CA VAL A 146 -0.14 5.72 -35.46
C VAL A 146 -0.62 6.71 -36.54
N ILE A 147 -1.17 7.86 -36.16
CA ILE A 147 -1.62 8.87 -37.13
C ILE A 147 -0.45 9.40 -37.98
N ALA A 148 0.70 9.68 -37.35
CA ALA A 148 1.89 10.15 -38.05
C ALA A 148 2.41 9.12 -39.06
N THR A 149 2.51 7.86 -38.65
CA THR A 149 2.97 6.77 -39.53
C THR A 149 2.00 6.50 -40.69
N MET A 150 0.69 6.69 -40.50
CA MET A 150 -0.29 6.62 -41.59
C MET A 150 -0.13 7.76 -42.59
N LYS A 151 0.08 9.00 -42.12
CA LYS A 151 0.28 10.16 -43.00
C LYS A 151 1.57 10.09 -43.82
N LEU A 152 2.63 9.47 -43.29
CA LEU A 152 3.90 9.27 -44.01
C LEU A 152 3.80 8.27 -45.17
N LYS A 153 2.78 7.41 -45.19
CA LYS A 153 2.56 6.41 -46.25
C LYS A 153 1.65 6.89 -47.38
N THR A 154 1.03 8.07 -47.24
CA THR A 154 0.11 8.67 -48.23
C THR A 154 0.85 9.75 -49.01
#